data_AF-A0A1M3BJX5-F1
#
_entry.id   AF-A0A1M3BJX5-F1
#
_cell.length_a   1.000
_cell.length_b   1.000
_cell.length_c   1.000
_cell.angle_alpha   90.00
_cell.angle_beta   90.00
_cell.angle_gamma   90.00
#
_symmetry.space_group_name_H-M   'P 1'
#
loop_
_entity.id
_entity.type
_entity.pdbx_description
1 polymer ?
#
loop_
_entity_poly.entity_id
_entity_poly.type
_entity_poly.pdbx_seq_one_letter_code
_entity_poly.pdbx_strand_id
1 'polypeptide(L)'
;MLGDGAQLIDVRADHEWETGHLPGATHIALPDLPARVGEIDKGKPVILYCRGGNRSTMATVALAEAGYDAAKLIEGATGWEEEGLPFEPEGGYVAESGEAAAVLEARKRAS
;
A
#
# COMPACT_ATOMS: atom_id res chain seq x y z
N MET A 1 -6.49 -15.15 -6.57
CA MET A 1 -6.38 -15.33 -5.11
C MET A 1 -4.91 -15.25 -4.76
N LEU A 2 -4.52 -14.31 -3.91
CA LEU A 2 -3.21 -14.34 -3.26
C LEU A 2 -3.16 -15.67 -2.50
N GLY A 3 -2.36 -16.63 -2.96
CA GLY A 3 -2.23 -17.94 -2.29
C GLY A 3 -1.81 -17.74 -0.84
N ASP A 4 -2.26 -18.63 0.04
CA ASP A 4 -2.26 -18.59 1.53
C ASP A 4 -0.92 -18.25 2.22
N GLY A 5 -0.31 -17.11 1.89
CA GLY A 5 1.01 -16.74 2.40
C GLY A 5 1.63 -15.49 1.78
N ALA A 6 1.08 -14.92 0.69
CA ALA A 6 1.62 -13.67 0.17
C ALA A 6 1.29 -12.48 1.09
N GLN A 7 2.28 -11.64 1.37
CA GLN A 7 2.15 -10.42 2.18
C GLN A 7 1.84 -9.24 1.27
N LEU A 8 0.74 -8.54 1.52
CA LEU A 8 0.38 -7.35 0.76
C LEU A 8 0.88 -6.11 1.49
N ILE A 9 1.74 -5.30 0.84
CA ILE A 9 2.37 -4.12 1.43
C ILE A 9 1.91 -2.85 0.69
N ASP A 10 1.29 -1.94 1.42
CA ASP A 10 0.94 -0.60 0.93
C ASP A 10 2.09 0.36 1.19
N VAL A 11 2.67 0.92 0.11
CA VAL A 11 3.78 1.88 0.19
C VAL A 11 3.35 3.34 -0.02
N ARG A 12 2.04 3.62 0.03
CA ARG A 12 1.49 4.98 -0.01
C ARG A 12 1.76 5.74 1.28
N ALA A 13 1.53 7.06 1.26
CA ALA A 13 1.65 7.88 2.46
C ALA A 13 0.49 7.63 3.45
N ASP A 14 0.68 8.00 4.71
CA ASP A 14 -0.31 7.80 5.79
C ASP A 14 -1.70 8.34 5.43
N HIS A 15 -1.77 9.52 4.81
CA HIS A 15 -3.05 10.10 4.39
C HIS A 15 -3.80 9.27 3.36
N GLU A 16 -3.09 8.65 2.40
CA GLU A 16 -3.69 7.77 1.39
C GLU A 16 -4.13 6.43 2.01
N TRP A 17 -3.38 5.93 2.99
CA TRP A 17 -3.74 4.73 3.74
C TRP A 17 -5.02 4.94 4.54
N GLU A 18 -5.15 6.11 5.17
CA GLU A 18 -6.27 6.48 6.02
C GLU A 18 -7.60 6.65 5.29
N THR A 19 -7.58 7.00 3.99
CA THR A 19 -8.80 7.12 3.17
C THR A 19 -9.36 5.79 2.73
N GLY A 20 -8.53 4.75 2.71
CA GLY A 20 -8.90 3.41 2.29
C GLY A 20 -7.70 2.66 1.72
N HIS A 21 -7.55 1.39 2.08
CA HIS A 21 -6.50 0.50 1.60
C HIS A 21 -7.05 -0.88 1.24
N LEU A 22 -6.24 -1.70 0.54
CA LEU A 22 -6.65 -3.04 0.17
C LEU A 22 -6.77 -3.92 1.43
N PRO A 23 -7.81 -4.78 1.53
CA PRO A 23 -8.02 -5.61 2.71
C PRO A 23 -6.82 -6.51 3.02
N GLY A 24 -6.43 -6.55 4.31
CA GLY A 24 -5.30 -7.35 4.77
C GLY A 24 -3.91 -6.82 4.36
N ALA A 25 -3.83 -5.60 3.82
CA ALA A 25 -2.55 -4.95 3.57
C ALA A 25 -1.85 -4.56 4.89
N THR A 26 -0.52 -4.56 4.87
CA THR A 26 0.31 -3.94 5.91
C THR A 26 0.87 -2.63 5.38
N HIS A 27 0.77 -1.56 6.18
CA HIS A 27 1.23 -0.24 5.77
C HIS A 27 2.69 0.03 6.13
N ILE A 28 3.51 0.24 5.10
CA ILE A 28 4.90 0.66 5.22
C ILE A 28 5.16 1.69 4.11
N ALA A 29 5.04 2.98 4.45
CA ALA A 29 5.27 4.06 3.50
C ALA A 29 6.67 3.94 2.85
N LEU A 30 6.76 4.26 1.56
CA LEU A 30 8.02 4.12 0.79
C LEU A 30 9.26 4.73 1.49
N PRO A 31 9.20 5.93 2.14
CA PRO A 31 10.34 6.49 2.85
C PRO A 31 10.78 5.68 4.07
N ASP A 32 9.86 4.96 4.72
CA ASP A 32 10.12 4.20 5.94
C ASP A 32 10.54 2.75 5.65
N LEU A 33 10.31 2.28 4.42
CA LEU A 33 10.57 0.92 3.98
C LEU A 33 12.01 0.43 4.31
N PRO A 34 13.09 1.22 4.12
CA PRO A 34 14.43 0.75 4.48
C PRO A 34 14.61 0.49 5.97
N ALA A 35 13.94 1.26 6.83
CA ALA A 35 14.02 1.11 8.28
C ALA A 35 13.10 -0.01 8.80
N ARG A 36 11.98 -0.24 8.12
CA ARG A 36 10.91 -1.18 8.51
C ARG A 36 10.92 -2.50 7.73
N VAL A 37 11.91 -2.72 6.86
CA VAL A 37 11.98 -3.93 6.02
C VAL A 37 11.98 -5.23 6.85
N GLY A 38 12.46 -5.19 8.10
CA GLY A 38 12.44 -6.34 9.01
C GLY A 38 11.03 -6.78 9.47
N GLU A 39 10.00 -5.97 9.21
CA GLU A 39 8.60 -6.35 9.43
C GLU A 39 8.06 -7.28 8.34
N ILE A 40 8.76 -7.37 7.21
CA ILE A 40 8.37 -8.19 6.06
C ILE A 40 9.04 -9.56 6.20
N ASP A 41 8.23 -10.62 6.21
CA ASP A 41 8.73 -12.00 6.29
C ASP A 41 9.38 -12.39 4.96
N LYS A 42 10.71 -12.55 4.96
CA LYS A 42 11.49 -12.91 3.78
C LYS A 42 11.21 -14.34 3.27
N GLY A 43 10.57 -15.19 4.08
CA GLY A 43 10.16 -16.55 3.70
C GLY A 43 8.86 -16.62 2.91
N LYS A 44 8.19 -15.49 2.69
CA LYS A 44 6.89 -15.40 2.02
C LYS A 44 6.95 -14.46 0.81
N PRO A 45 6.18 -14.72 -0.25
CA PRO A 45 6.02 -13.77 -1.34
C PRO A 45 5.51 -12.43 -0.82
N VAL A 46 5.98 -11.34 -1.42
CA VAL A 46 5.60 -9.97 -1.06
C VAL A 46 5.00 -9.30 -2.28
N ILE A 47 3.79 -8.76 -2.15
CA ILE A 47 3.15 -7.96 -3.19
C ILE A 47 3.06 -6.53 -2.71
N LEU A 48 3.70 -5.62 -3.43
CA LEU A 48 3.72 -4.20 -3.11
C LEU A 48 2.74 -3.45 -4.00
N TYR A 49 2.02 -2.50 -3.44
CA TYR A 49 1.18 -1.59 -4.22
C TYR A 49 1.31 -0.16 -3.73
N CYS A 50 0.98 0.76 -4.62
CA CYS A 50 0.79 2.17 -4.27
C CYS A 50 -0.48 2.66 -4.98
N ARG A 51 -0.63 3.97 -5.21
CA ARG A 51 -1.80 4.48 -5.95
C ARG A 51 -1.93 3.89 -7.35
N GLY A 52 -0.90 4.05 -8.19
CA GLY A 52 -0.93 3.64 -9.62
C GLY A 52 0.39 3.05 -10.13
N GLY A 53 1.16 2.35 -9.28
CA GLY A 53 2.31 1.54 -9.71
C GLY A 53 3.71 2.18 -9.64
N ASN A 54 3.85 3.51 -9.67
CA ASN A 54 5.19 4.14 -9.72
C ASN A 54 6.04 3.87 -8.45
N ARG A 55 5.51 4.19 -7.27
CA ARG A 55 6.20 3.98 -5.98
C ARG A 55 6.44 2.50 -5.67
N SER A 56 5.48 1.63 -5.97
CA SER A 56 5.62 0.19 -5.76
C SER A 56 6.67 -0.43 -6.68
N THR A 57 6.92 0.15 -7.86
CA THR A 57 8.05 -0.27 -8.72
C THR A 57 9.39 -0.08 -8.00
N MET A 58 9.62 1.10 -7.42
CA MET A 58 10.86 1.39 -6.68
C MET A 58 11.01 0.45 -5.48
N ALA A 59 9.92 0.27 -4.71
CA ALA A 59 9.91 -0.62 -3.55
C ALA A 59 10.21 -2.08 -3.93
N THR A 60 9.62 -2.56 -5.02
CA THR A 60 9.81 -3.94 -5.50
C THR A 60 11.25 -4.20 -5.91
N VAL A 61 11.87 -3.25 -6.62
CA VAL A 61 13.29 -3.35 -6.99
C VAL A 61 14.17 -3.42 -5.74
N ALA A 62 13.97 -2.53 -4.78
CA ALA A 62 14.75 -2.50 -3.55
C ALA A 62 14.60 -3.80 -2.73
N LEU A 63 13.39 -4.35 -2.62
CA LEU A 63 13.16 -5.61 -1.91
C LEU A 63 13.75 -6.81 -2.67
N ALA A 64 13.62 -6.85 -4.00
CA ALA A 64 14.23 -7.90 -4.81
C ALA A 64 15.76 -7.90 -4.67
N GLU A 65 16.40 -6.73 -4.67
CA GLU A 65 17.84 -6.57 -4.42
C GLU A 65 18.24 -7.00 -2.99
N ALA A 66 17.36 -6.79 -2.01
CA ALA A 66 17.52 -7.29 -0.65
C ALA A 66 17.22 -8.79 -0.50
N GLY A 67 16.84 -9.48 -1.58
CA GLY A 67 16.63 -10.93 -1.66
C GLY A 67 15.23 -11.40 -1.26
N TYR A 68 14.22 -10.53 -1.29
CA TYR A 68 12.82 -10.91 -1.11
C TYR A 68 12.22 -11.42 -2.42
N ASP A 69 11.26 -12.34 -2.34
CA ASP A 69 10.39 -12.70 -3.46
C ASP A 69 9.31 -11.62 -3.63
N ALA A 70 9.66 -10.54 -4.33
CA ALA A 70 8.85 -9.33 -4.42
C ALA A 70 8.22 -9.15 -5.81
N ALA A 71 6.92 -8.90 -5.82
CA ALA A 71 6.12 -8.51 -6.99
C ALA A 71 5.32 -7.24 -6.68
N LYS A 72 4.70 -6.63 -7.71
CA LYS A 72 3.84 -5.46 -7.53
C LYS A 72 2.45 -5.65 -8.12
N LEU A 73 1.47 -4.98 -7.53
CA LEU A 73 0.20 -4.72 -8.21
C LEU A 73 0.41 -3.59 -9.23
N ILE A 74 0.26 -3.91 -10.52
CA ILE A 74 0.66 -3.01 -11.63
C ILE A 74 -0.17 -1.73 -11.63
N GLU A 75 -1.49 -1.86 -11.61
CA GLU A 75 -2.43 -0.73 -11.62
C GLU A 75 -2.59 -0.07 -10.23
N GLY A 76 -1.93 -0.63 -9.20
CA GLY A 76 -2.03 -0.16 -7.83
C GLY A 76 -3.46 -0.21 -7.27
N ALA A 77 -3.72 0.66 -6.30
CA ALA A 77 -5.05 0.80 -5.69
C ALA A 77 -6.09 1.35 -6.67
N THR A 78 -5.69 2.15 -7.66
CA THR A 78 -6.62 2.69 -8.67
C THR A 78 -7.26 1.57 -9.49
N GLY A 79 -6.48 0.61 -10.01
CA GLY A 79 -7.08 -0.53 -10.73
C GLY A 79 -7.99 -1.39 -9.83
N TRP A 80 -7.64 -1.52 -8.55
CA TRP A 80 -8.47 -2.24 -7.57
C TRP A 80 -9.83 -1.54 -7.36
N GLU A 81 -9.85 -0.21 -7.29
CA GLU A 81 -11.06 0.60 -7.22
C GLU A 81 -11.89 0.52 -8.50
N GLU A 82 -11.26 0.58 -9.67
CA GLU A 82 -11.93 0.45 -10.97
C GLU A 82 -12.60 -0.92 -11.16
N GLU A 83 -12.03 -1.98 -10.58
CA GLU A 83 -12.65 -3.31 -10.54
C GLU A 83 -13.80 -3.43 -9.53
N GLY A 84 -14.07 -2.38 -8.74
CA GLY A 84 -15.13 -2.36 -7.72
C GLY A 84 -14.85 -3.29 -6.54
N LEU A 85 -13.59 -3.57 -6.27
CA LEU A 85 -13.16 -4.45 -5.18
C LEU A 85 -13.20 -3.71 -3.83
N PRO A 86 -13.38 -4.44 -2.71
CA PRO A 86 -13.57 -3.83 -1.40
C PRO A 86 -12.30 -3.17 -0.86
N PHE A 87 -12.48 -2.17 0.00
CA PHE A 87 -11.42 -1.49 0.77
C PHE A 87 -11.63 -1.69 2.27
N GLU A 88 -10.56 -1.50 3.03
CA GLU A 88 -10.59 -1.32 4.49
C GLU A 88 -10.22 0.13 4.83
N PRO A 89 -10.98 0.83 5.69
CA PRO A 89 -12.33 0.46 6.18
C PRO A 89 -13.38 0.42 5.05
N GLU A 90 -14.55 -0.16 5.34
CA GLU A 90 -15.68 -0.16 4.39
C GLU A 90 -16.04 1.28 3.96
N GLY A 91 -16.26 1.47 2.66
CA GLY A 91 -16.46 2.80 2.07
C GLY A 91 -15.17 3.59 1.84
N GLY A 92 -14.00 2.98 2.06
CA GLY A 92 -12.71 3.56 1.71
C GLY A 92 -12.54 3.73 0.20
N TYR A 93 -11.69 4.66 -0.20
CA TYR A 93 -11.44 5.03 -1.59
C TYR A 93 -10.00 5.48 -1.81
N VAL A 94 -9.60 5.54 -3.09
CA VAL A 94 -8.28 6.00 -3.51
C VAL A 94 -8.27 7.52 -3.58
N ALA A 95 -7.69 8.18 -2.57
CA ALA A 95 -7.64 9.63 -2.57
C ALA A 95 -6.75 10.21 -3.67
N GLU A 96 -7.20 11.31 -4.30
CA GLU A 96 -6.33 12.14 -5.13
C GLU A 96 -5.30 12.88 -4.27
N SER A 97 -4.13 13.16 -4.83
CA SER A 97 -3.01 13.79 -4.12
C SER A 97 -3.38 15.12 -3.44
N GLY A 98 -4.42 15.82 -3.92
CA GLY A 98 -4.93 17.06 -3.31
C GLY A 98 -6.00 16.85 -2.22
N GLU A 99 -6.76 15.76 -2.27
CA GLU A 99 -7.86 15.49 -1.34
C GLU A 99 -7.37 14.88 -0.03
N ALA A 100 -6.30 14.08 -0.10
CA ALA A 100 -5.80 13.38 1.06
C ALA A 100 -5.22 14.33 2.14
N ALA A 101 -4.70 15.49 1.74
CA ALA A 101 -4.30 16.55 2.67
C ALA A 101 -5.49 17.10 3.46
N ALA A 102 -6.68 17.18 2.85
CA ALA A 102 -7.89 17.66 3.52
C ALA A 102 -8.41 16.64 4.54
N VAL A 103 -8.30 15.34 4.27
CA VAL A 103 -8.69 14.28 5.22
C VAL A 103 -7.82 14.33 6.48
N LEU A 104 -6.51 14.50 6.32
CA LEU A 104 -5.57 14.55 7.44
C LEU A 104 -5.83 15.79 8.34
N GLU A 105 -6.17 16.93 7.72
CA GLU A 105 -6.56 18.14 8.44
C GLU A 105 -7.94 18.03 9.11
N ALA A 106 -8.89 17.31 8.51
CA ALA A 106 -10.19 17.07 9.11
C ALA A 106 -10.09 16.19 10.37
N ARG A 107 -9.22 15.17 10.36
CA ARG A 107 -9.03 14.25 11.49
C ARG A 107 -8.25 14.87 12.65
N LYS A 108 -7.19 15.66 12.38
CA LYS A 108 -6.50 16.44 13.43
C LYS A 108 -7.43 17.40 14.19
N ARG A 109 -8.49 17.89 13.54
CA ARG A 109 -9.48 18.77 14.18
C ARG A 109 -10.52 18.02 15.01
N ALA A 110 -10.61 16.70 14.84
CA ALA A 110 -11.56 15.84 15.55
C ALA A 110 -10.94 15.13 16.77
N SER A 111 -9.65 15.35 17.04
CA SER A 111 -8.87 14.81 18.18
C SER A 111 -8.53 15.86 19.23
#